data_AF-A0AAD6BJB3-F1
#
_entry.id   AF-A0AAD6BJB3-F1
#
_cell.length_a   1.000
_cell.length_b   1.000
_cell.length_c   1.000
_cell.angle_alpha   90.00
_cell.angle_beta   90.00
_cell.angle_gamma   90.00
#
_symmetry.space_group_name_H-M   'P 1'
#
loop_
_entity.id
_entity.type
_entity.pdbx_description
1 polymer ?
#
loop_
_entity_poly.entity_id
_entity_poly.type
_entity_poly.pdbx_seq_one_letter_code
_entity_poly.pdbx_strand_id
1 'polypeptide(L)'
;MRVETDGASRETARADYGNDSKGGRSVSRDMAQADADRMKKYRSKINRGLMQVDVNPDGGAHDPEGDWDSEEHLSQATEILVDFIKIIQNKFPNWSREQQLKGGIAAYNVGDGKVKNYKAVDYYTTHGDYSNDVVARAHWYKEKRDY
;
A
#
# COMPACT_ATOMS: atom_id res chain seq x y z
N MET A 1 4.99 7.73 12.81
CA MET A 1 5.04 7.97 11.38
C MET A 1 4.33 9.29 11.17
N ARG A 2 4.97 10.28 10.54
CA ARG A 2 4.41 11.62 10.27
C ARG A 2 4.15 11.84 8.77
N VAL A 3 4.07 10.75 8.00
CA VAL A 3 3.86 10.80 6.56
C VAL A 3 2.49 11.42 6.26
N GLU A 4 2.47 12.47 5.44
CA GLU A 4 1.24 13.14 5.04
C GLU A 4 0.40 12.27 4.12
N THR A 5 -0.92 12.32 4.30
CA THR A 5 -1.87 11.58 3.48
C THR A 5 -3.22 12.27 3.40
N ASP A 6 -3.82 12.18 2.21
CA ASP A 6 -5.19 12.57 1.91
C ASP A 6 -6.18 11.40 2.09
N GLY A 7 -5.68 10.16 2.16
CA GLY A 7 -6.45 8.91 2.24
C GLY A 7 -7.01 8.47 0.88
N ALA A 8 -8.02 7.61 0.92
CA ALA A 8 -8.60 6.99 -0.28
C ALA A 8 -9.37 7.97 -1.18
N SER A 9 -9.35 7.71 -2.47
CA SER A 9 -10.28 8.22 -3.47
C SER A 9 -11.69 7.66 -3.26
N ARG A 10 -12.67 8.19 -3.99
CA ARG A 10 -14.03 7.62 -4.00
C ARG A 10 -14.07 6.30 -4.75
N GLU A 11 -13.24 6.16 -5.78
CA GLU A 11 -13.11 4.98 -6.61
C GLU A 11 -12.64 3.78 -5.77
N THR A 12 -11.62 3.96 -4.94
CA THR A 12 -11.16 2.94 -3.97
C THR A 12 -12.25 2.62 -2.94
N ALA A 13 -12.89 3.63 -2.36
CA ALA A 13 -13.97 3.44 -1.39
C ALA A 13 -15.15 2.61 -1.96
N ARG A 14 -15.49 2.87 -3.22
CA ARG A 14 -16.54 2.16 -3.96
C ARG A 14 -16.12 0.72 -4.28
N ALA A 15 -14.93 0.54 -4.84
CA ALA A 15 -14.46 -0.76 -5.33
C ALA A 15 -14.31 -1.78 -4.19
N ASP A 16 -13.73 -1.37 -3.07
CA ASP A 16 -13.36 -2.31 -2.00
C ASP A 16 -14.46 -2.49 -0.95
N TYR A 17 -15.35 -1.50 -0.78
CA TYR A 17 -16.31 -1.45 0.34
C TYR A 17 -17.72 -1.00 -0.03
N GLY A 18 -18.00 -0.74 -1.31
CA GLY A 18 -19.33 -0.30 -1.76
C GLY A 18 -19.77 1.05 -1.16
N ASN A 19 -18.82 1.88 -0.70
CA ASN A 19 -19.11 3.18 -0.13
C ASN A 19 -18.91 4.29 -1.17
N ASP A 20 -20.03 4.76 -1.73
CA ASP A 20 -20.03 5.79 -2.78
C ASP A 20 -20.08 7.22 -2.22
N SER A 21 -20.22 7.36 -0.90
CA SER A 21 -20.63 8.63 -0.31
C SER A 21 -19.49 9.65 -0.21
N LYS A 22 -18.26 9.23 0.12
CA LYS A 22 -17.07 10.10 0.30
C LYS A 22 -15.76 9.32 0.10
N GLY A 23 -14.66 10.06 -0.09
CA GLY A 23 -13.29 9.57 0.03
C GLY A 23 -12.56 10.26 1.20
N GLY A 24 -11.30 9.93 1.38
CA GLY A 24 -10.32 10.59 2.23
C GLY A 24 -9.93 9.77 3.45
N ARG A 25 -9.12 10.37 4.34
CA ARG A 25 -8.57 9.71 5.54
C ARG A 25 -9.61 8.97 6.40
N SER A 26 -10.81 9.52 6.58
CA SER A 26 -11.85 8.86 7.39
C SER A 26 -12.24 7.52 6.78
N VAL A 27 -12.38 7.48 5.45
CA VAL A 27 -12.75 6.25 4.74
C VAL A 27 -11.62 5.24 4.82
N SER A 28 -10.36 5.64 4.62
CA SER A 28 -9.21 4.75 4.84
C SER A 28 -9.19 4.13 6.24
N ARG A 29 -9.55 4.90 7.27
CA ARG A 29 -9.62 4.41 8.67
C ARG A 29 -10.76 3.41 8.85
N ASP A 30 -11.93 3.67 8.27
CA ASP A 30 -13.07 2.75 8.32
C ASP A 30 -12.75 1.44 7.58
N MET A 31 -12.09 1.54 6.42
CA MET A 31 -11.58 0.39 5.66
C MET A 31 -10.56 -0.41 6.47
N ALA A 32 -9.60 0.25 7.12
CA ALA A 32 -8.63 -0.41 7.99
C ALA A 32 -9.29 -1.13 9.17
N GLN A 33 -10.32 -0.55 9.79
CA GLN A 33 -11.10 -1.21 10.85
C GLN A 33 -11.80 -2.46 10.32
N ALA A 34 -12.47 -2.37 9.16
CA ALA A 34 -13.14 -3.50 8.54
C ALA A 34 -12.14 -4.62 8.16
N ASP A 35 -10.97 -4.26 7.61
CA ASP A 35 -9.87 -5.17 7.35
C ASP A 35 -9.39 -5.85 8.64
N ALA A 36 -9.20 -5.10 9.72
CA ALA A 36 -8.73 -5.63 10.99
C ALA A 36 -9.72 -6.63 11.62
N ASP A 37 -11.02 -6.38 11.50
CA ASP A 37 -12.07 -7.31 11.93
C ASP A 37 -12.09 -8.58 11.07
N ARG A 38 -11.86 -8.45 9.76
CA ARG A 38 -11.66 -9.60 8.86
C ARG A 38 -10.39 -10.38 9.21
N MET A 39 -9.27 -9.71 9.45
CA MET A 39 -8.00 -10.32 9.85
C MET A 39 -8.15 -11.12 11.16
N LYS A 40 -8.89 -10.60 12.15
CA LYS A 40 -9.20 -11.33 13.38
C LYS A 40 -10.07 -12.57 13.14
N LYS A 41 -11.09 -12.45 12.28
CA LYS A 41 -12.09 -13.51 12.06
C LYS A 41 -11.66 -14.57 11.06
N TYR A 42 -10.82 -14.21 10.09
CA TYR A 42 -10.52 -15.01 8.90
C TYR A 42 -9.02 -15.09 8.61
N ARG A 43 -8.15 -14.97 9.63
CA ARG A 43 -6.68 -15.02 9.48
C ARG A 43 -6.18 -16.13 8.54
N SER A 44 -6.87 -17.28 8.48
CA SER A 44 -6.55 -18.45 7.64
C SER A 44 -7.34 -18.56 6.32
N LYS A 45 -8.14 -17.55 5.94
CA LYS A 45 -9.05 -17.59 4.77
C LYS A 45 -9.00 -16.34 3.91
N ILE A 46 -8.03 -15.46 4.12
CA ILE A 46 -8.05 -14.14 3.52
C ILE A 46 -7.85 -14.09 1.99
N ASN A 47 -7.63 -15.17 1.24
CA ASN A 47 -7.54 -15.38 -0.23
C ASN A 47 -7.22 -14.22 -1.23
N ARG A 48 -6.90 -13.01 -0.79
CA ARG A 48 -6.44 -11.85 -1.55
C ARG A 48 -5.24 -11.32 -0.78
N GLY A 49 -4.06 -11.54 -1.37
CA GLY A 49 -2.75 -11.51 -0.73
C GLY A 49 -2.54 -10.37 0.25
N LEU A 50 -1.99 -10.70 1.41
CA LEU A 50 -1.58 -9.73 2.43
C LEU A 50 -0.69 -8.63 1.83
N MET A 51 0.10 -8.98 0.82
CA MET A 51 0.77 -8.09 -0.10
C MET A 51 0.76 -8.70 -1.51
N GLN A 52 0.65 -7.88 -2.55
CA GLN A 52 0.66 -8.34 -3.95
C GLN A 52 2.10 -8.47 -4.45
N VAL A 53 2.47 -9.64 -4.97
CA VAL A 53 3.71 -9.86 -5.72
C VAL A 53 3.32 -10.05 -7.17
N ASP A 54 3.76 -9.16 -8.05
CA ASP A 54 3.53 -9.34 -9.49
C ASP A 54 4.47 -10.44 -9.98
N VAL A 55 3.91 -11.52 -10.53
CA VAL A 55 4.67 -12.72 -10.90
C VAL A 55 4.91 -12.81 -12.40
N ASN A 56 5.94 -13.55 -12.81
CA ASN A 56 6.19 -13.90 -14.20
C ASN A 56 5.12 -14.86 -14.76
N PRO A 57 4.85 -14.83 -16.09
CA PRO A 57 5.36 -13.87 -17.09
C PRO A 57 4.54 -12.58 -17.19
N ASP A 58 3.45 -12.46 -16.41
CA ASP A 58 2.40 -11.45 -16.63
C ASP A 58 2.63 -10.11 -15.91
N GLY A 59 3.87 -9.79 -15.51
CA GLY A 59 4.25 -8.38 -15.37
C GLY A 59 5.20 -7.96 -14.25
N GLY A 60 5.69 -8.85 -13.38
CA GLY A 60 6.48 -8.39 -12.22
C GLY A 60 7.93 -8.83 -12.11
N ALA A 61 8.46 -9.69 -13.00
CA ALA A 61 9.83 -10.18 -12.90
C ALA A 61 10.16 -10.96 -11.60
N HIS A 62 9.15 -11.42 -10.86
CA HIS A 62 9.30 -12.22 -9.64
C HIS A 62 8.71 -13.62 -9.81
N ASP A 63 9.33 -14.60 -9.15
CA ASP A 63 8.76 -15.95 -8.97
C ASP A 63 8.21 -16.02 -7.54
N PRO A 64 6.94 -16.40 -7.32
CA PRO A 64 6.32 -16.32 -6.00
C PRO A 64 6.97 -17.31 -5.02
N GLU A 65 7.23 -16.84 -3.80
CA GLU A 65 7.74 -17.66 -2.70
C GLU A 65 6.64 -17.98 -1.68
N GLY A 66 6.46 -19.28 -1.40
CA GLY A 66 5.47 -19.75 -0.44
C GLY A 66 4.01 -19.66 -0.94
N ASP A 67 3.08 -19.99 -0.04
CA ASP A 67 1.64 -19.84 -0.28
C ASP A 67 1.22 -18.38 -0.12
N TRP A 68 0.09 -17.99 -0.72
CA TRP A 68 -0.40 -16.60 -0.78
C TRP A 68 -0.60 -15.91 0.59
N ASP A 69 -0.69 -16.68 1.69
CA ASP A 69 -0.80 -16.23 3.08
C ASP A 69 0.37 -16.64 4.00
N SER A 70 1.45 -17.16 3.40
CA SER A 70 2.63 -17.63 4.12
C SER A 70 3.53 -16.49 4.60
N GLU A 71 4.40 -16.80 5.56
CA GLU A 71 5.42 -15.87 6.04
C GLU A 71 6.47 -15.60 4.96
N GLU A 72 6.77 -16.59 4.13
CA GLU A 72 7.66 -16.50 2.97
C GLU A 72 7.13 -15.48 1.96
N HIS A 73 5.86 -15.57 1.59
CA HIS A 73 5.21 -14.62 0.67
C HIS A 73 5.24 -13.18 1.21
N LEU A 74 4.95 -13.01 2.50
CA LEU A 74 5.03 -11.72 3.18
C LEU A 74 6.45 -11.15 3.20
N SER A 75 7.44 -12.01 3.44
CA SER A 75 8.85 -11.63 3.50
C SER A 75 9.32 -11.16 2.13
N GLN A 76 9.04 -11.93 1.08
CA GLN A 76 9.35 -11.57 -0.31
C GLN A 76 8.72 -10.23 -0.71
N ALA A 77 7.42 -10.06 -0.46
CA ALA A 77 6.73 -8.81 -0.76
C ALA A 77 7.30 -7.60 0.01
N THR A 78 7.71 -7.82 1.26
CA THR A 78 8.35 -6.77 2.08
C THR A 78 9.72 -6.40 1.54
N GLU A 79 10.51 -7.37 1.06
CA GLU A 79 11.81 -7.12 0.44
C GLU A 79 11.68 -6.29 -0.84
N ILE A 80 10.70 -6.61 -1.68
CA ILE A 80 10.38 -5.82 -2.88
C ILE A 80 10.04 -4.36 -2.50
N LEU A 81 9.23 -4.16 -1.47
CA LEU A 81 8.91 -2.82 -0.95
C LEU A 81 10.17 -2.09 -0.45
N VAL A 82 11.03 -2.78 0.30
CA VAL A 82 12.30 -2.22 0.80
C VAL A 82 13.19 -1.78 -0.37
N ASP A 83 13.24 -2.56 -1.45
CA ASP A 83 14.03 -2.20 -2.62
C ASP A 83 13.46 -1.00 -3.37
N PHE A 84 12.14 -0.89 -3.53
CA PHE A 84 11.52 0.32 -4.05
C PHE A 84 11.78 1.55 -3.17
N ILE A 85 11.77 1.40 -1.85
CA ILE A 85 12.15 2.48 -0.93
C ILE A 85 13.59 2.92 -1.20
N LYS A 86 14.55 1.99 -1.31
CA LYS A 86 15.96 2.33 -1.62
C LYS A 86 16.08 3.03 -2.99
N ILE A 87 15.38 2.55 -4.01
CA ILE A 87 15.37 3.17 -5.35
C ILE A 87 14.86 4.61 -5.26
N ILE A 88 13.75 4.84 -4.56
CA ILE A 88 13.17 6.19 -4.39
C ILE A 88 14.08 7.10 -3.57
N GLN A 89 14.76 6.59 -2.53
CA GLN A 89 15.76 7.35 -1.78
C GLN A 89 16.89 7.84 -2.69
N ASN A 90 17.39 6.98 -3.57
CA ASN A 90 18.44 7.33 -4.52
C ASN A 90 17.95 8.29 -5.62
N LYS A 91 16.72 8.10 -6.11
CA LYS A 91 16.11 8.91 -7.17
C LYS A 91 15.75 10.32 -6.70
N PHE A 92 15.33 10.46 -5.45
CA PHE A 92 14.91 11.72 -4.84
C PHE A 92 15.64 11.97 -3.51
N PRO A 93 16.97 12.24 -3.55
CA PRO A 93 17.77 12.38 -2.33
C PRO A 93 17.40 13.61 -1.50
N ASN A 94 16.77 14.62 -2.12
CA ASN A 94 16.34 15.86 -1.46
C ASN A 94 14.97 15.76 -0.78
N TRP A 95 14.25 14.64 -0.94
CA TRP A 95 12.99 14.41 -0.23
C TRP A 95 13.26 14.07 1.24
N SER A 96 12.32 14.39 2.12
CA SER A 96 12.38 13.89 3.50
C SER A 96 12.24 12.37 3.54
N ARG A 97 12.62 11.74 4.66
CA ARG A 97 12.48 10.29 4.83
C ARG A 97 11.01 9.84 4.72
N GLU A 98 10.08 10.65 5.22
CA GLU A 98 8.64 10.41 5.09
C GLU A 98 8.17 10.46 3.64
N GLN A 99 8.65 11.43 2.86
CA GLN A 99 8.33 11.54 1.44
C GLN A 99 8.92 10.37 0.65
N GLN A 100 10.16 9.97 0.95
CA GLN A 100 10.81 8.81 0.34
C GLN A 100 10.06 7.52 0.65
N LEU A 101 9.60 7.35 1.89
CA LEU A 101 8.77 6.20 2.27
C LEU A 101 7.47 6.16 1.48
N LYS A 102 6.75 7.29 1.40
CA LYS A 102 5.50 7.38 0.62
C LYS A 102 5.74 7.10 -0.86
N GLY A 103 6.82 7.63 -1.42
CA GLY A 103 7.22 7.36 -2.81
C GLY A 103 7.56 5.88 -3.05
N GLY A 104 8.21 5.21 -2.09
CA GLY A 104 8.48 3.77 -2.15
C GLY A 104 7.19 2.94 -2.15
N ILE A 105 6.21 3.32 -1.32
CA ILE A 105 4.88 2.69 -1.32
C ILE A 105 4.16 2.92 -2.66
N ALA A 106 4.23 4.11 -3.25
CA ALA A 106 3.65 4.35 -4.57
C ALA A 106 4.37 3.52 -5.65
N ALA A 107 5.70 3.48 -5.62
CA ALA A 107 6.51 2.70 -6.55
C ALA A 107 6.23 1.20 -6.47
N TYR A 108 5.86 0.67 -5.30
CA TYR A 108 5.43 -0.71 -5.16
C TYR A 108 4.22 -1.05 -6.04
N ASN A 109 3.30 -0.12 -6.25
CA ASN A 109 2.12 -0.34 -7.10
C ASN A 109 2.39 -0.13 -8.60
N VAL A 110 3.30 0.79 -8.96
CA VAL A 110 3.43 1.26 -10.36
C VAL A 110 4.82 1.15 -10.96
N GLY A 111 5.80 0.69 -10.19
CA GLY A 111 7.22 0.83 -10.48
C GLY A 111 7.73 2.25 -10.25
N ASP A 112 9.01 2.39 -9.91
CA ASP A 112 9.64 3.68 -9.62
C ASP A 112 9.55 4.65 -10.81
N GLY A 113 9.58 4.11 -12.04
CA GLY A 113 9.56 4.87 -13.28
C GLY A 113 8.40 5.85 -13.37
N LYS A 114 7.24 5.54 -12.77
CA LYS A 114 6.04 6.38 -12.76
C LYS A 114 5.98 7.36 -11.58
N VAL A 115 6.83 7.21 -10.57
CA VAL A 115 6.97 8.21 -9.49
C VAL A 115 7.88 9.35 -9.97
N LYS A 116 7.28 10.53 -10.23
CA LYS A 116 7.97 11.68 -10.86
C LYS A 116 8.27 12.85 -9.92
N ASN A 117 7.34 13.19 -9.02
CA ASN A 117 7.48 14.26 -8.04
C ASN A 117 6.55 13.99 -6.85
N TYR A 118 6.79 14.65 -5.70
CA TYR A 118 6.03 14.36 -4.49
C TYR A 118 4.57 14.83 -4.56
N LYS A 119 4.30 15.97 -5.20
CA LYS A 119 2.94 16.55 -5.30
C LYS A 119 1.99 15.62 -6.08
N ALA A 120 2.51 14.86 -7.03
CA ALA A 120 1.78 13.93 -7.88
C ALA A 120 2.23 12.48 -7.65
N VAL A 121 2.65 12.13 -6.42
CA VAL A 121 3.25 10.82 -6.11
C VAL A 121 2.37 9.64 -6.50
N ASP A 122 1.05 9.77 -6.35
CA ASP A 122 0.08 8.72 -6.66
C ASP A 122 -0.57 8.86 -8.04
N TYR A 123 -0.22 9.88 -8.84
CA TYR A 123 -0.97 10.22 -10.05
C TYR A 123 -1.17 9.05 -11.04
N TYR A 124 -0.20 8.13 -11.11
CA TYR A 124 -0.25 6.95 -11.98
C TYR A 124 -0.65 5.66 -11.27
N THR A 125 -0.85 5.71 -9.95
CA THR A 125 -1.25 4.55 -9.14
C THR A 125 -2.70 4.16 -9.41
N THR A 126 -3.05 2.93 -9.06
CA THR A 126 -4.44 2.47 -9.10
C THR A 126 -5.32 3.48 -8.37
N HIS A 127 -6.34 3.99 -9.07
CA HIS A 127 -7.26 5.05 -8.61
C HIS A 127 -6.63 6.39 -8.17
N GLY A 128 -5.31 6.57 -8.34
CA GLY A 128 -4.66 7.84 -8.04
C GLY A 128 -4.43 8.11 -6.55
N ASP A 129 -4.50 7.09 -5.69
CA ASP A 129 -4.52 7.25 -4.24
C ASP A 129 -3.72 6.19 -3.45
N TYR A 130 -2.98 5.30 -4.12
CA TYR A 130 -2.47 4.08 -3.49
C TYR A 130 -1.63 4.36 -2.23
N SER A 131 -0.57 5.18 -2.34
CA SER A 131 0.28 5.46 -1.17
C SER A 131 -0.40 6.35 -0.14
N ASN A 132 -1.29 7.25 -0.57
CA ASN A 132 -2.16 8.00 0.33
C ASN A 132 -3.02 7.06 1.18
N ASP A 133 -3.79 6.17 0.55
CA ASP A 133 -4.66 5.24 1.26
C ASP A 133 -3.86 4.32 2.19
N VAL A 134 -2.80 3.67 1.70
CA VAL A 134 -1.93 2.78 2.49
C VAL A 134 -1.37 3.50 3.73
N VAL A 135 -0.86 4.72 3.58
CA VAL A 135 -0.35 5.50 4.73
C VAL A 135 -1.46 5.82 5.73
N ALA A 136 -2.66 6.15 5.26
CA ALA A 136 -3.80 6.45 6.14
C ALA A 136 -4.25 5.20 6.92
N ARG A 137 -4.29 4.03 6.27
CA ARG A 137 -4.56 2.74 6.95
C ARG A 137 -3.43 2.41 7.94
N ALA A 138 -2.17 2.61 7.58
CA ALA A 138 -1.02 2.35 8.46
C ALA A 138 -1.02 3.23 9.72
N HIS A 139 -1.40 4.52 9.60
CA HIS A 139 -1.59 5.39 10.76
C HIS A 139 -2.66 4.85 11.71
N TRP A 140 -3.77 4.36 11.17
CA TRP A 140 -4.83 3.75 11.95
C TRP A 140 -4.34 2.49 12.70
N TYR A 141 -3.68 1.56 12.01
CA TYR A 141 -3.11 0.36 12.62
C TYR A 141 -2.11 0.70 13.73
N LYS A 142 -1.27 1.72 13.52
CA LYS A 142 -0.32 2.17 14.54
C LYS A 142 -1.00 2.70 15.82
N GLU A 143 -2.14 3.38 15.68
CA GLU A 143 -2.90 3.88 16.83
C GLU A 143 -3.57 2.74 17.61
N LYS A 144 -3.97 1.67 16.91
CA LYS A 144 -4.61 0.49 17.47
C LYS A 144 -3.54 -0.51 17.92
N ARG A 145 -2.99 -0.29 19.13
CA ARG A 145 -1.91 -1.09 19.75
C ARG A 145 -2.21 -2.58 20.01
N ASP A 146 -3.35 -3.11 19.52
CA ASP A 146 -3.84 -4.47 19.80
C ASP A 146 -3.80 -5.39 18.55
N TYR A 147 -3.00 -5.03 17.54
CA TYR A 147 -2.72 -5.83 16.34
C TYR A 147 -1.23 -5.98 16.11
#